data_AF-A0A084SME1-F1
#
_entry.id   AF-A0A084SME1-F1
#
_cell.length_a   1.000
_cell.length_b   1.000
_cell.length_c   1.000
_cell.angle_alpha   90.00
_cell.angle_beta   90.00
_cell.angle_gamma   90.00
#
_symmetry.space_group_name_H-M   'P 1'
#
loop_
_entity.id
_entity.type
_entity.pdbx_description
1 polymer ?
#
loop_
_entity_poly.entity_id
_entity_poly.type
_entity_poly.pdbx_seq_one_letter_code
_entity_poly.pdbx_strand_id
1 'polypeptide(L)'
;MGSEVIGWFSSFVLVLTIANQVYKQWSSGTSEGVSRWLFVGQLTASTGFTLYSVLVDNWVFVVTNALMLLSALVGLAIVLKHRRAERRKSRRGPVPTGMSPARA
;
A
#
# COMPACT_ATOMS: atom_id res chain seq x y z
N MET A 1 9.49 20.59 24.36
CA MET A 1 9.19 21.74 23.46
C MET A 1 9.95 21.67 22.13
N GLY A 2 11.27 21.97 22.05
CA GLY A 2 11.97 22.02 20.74
C GLY A 2 12.07 20.68 19.98
N SER A 3 12.28 19.58 20.69
CA SER A 3 12.38 18.23 20.10
C SER A 3 11.04 17.72 19.53
N GLU A 4 9.91 18.09 20.14
CA GLU A 4 8.58 17.68 19.68
C GLU A 4 8.20 18.35 18.36
N VAL A 5 8.57 19.62 18.15
CA VAL A 5 8.33 20.31 16.88
C VAL A 5 9.05 19.60 15.73
N ILE A 6 10.32 19.22 15.94
CA ILE A 6 11.10 18.47 14.96
C ILE A 6 10.44 17.11 14.70
N GLY A 7 10.07 16.40 15.77
CA GLY A 7 9.39 15.11 15.66
C GLY A 7 8.10 15.18 14.85
N TRP A 8 7.22 16.13 15.16
CA TRP A 8 5.96 16.34 14.44
C TRP A 8 6.18 16.76 12.99
N PHE A 9 7.13 17.66 12.74
CA PHE A 9 7.46 18.08 11.38
C PHE A 9 8.00 16.92 10.53
N SER A 10 8.97 16.16 11.05
CA SER A 10 9.51 14.97 10.37
C SER A 10 8.41 13.93 10.11
N SER A 11 7.52 13.72 11.09
CA SER A 11 6.39 12.81 10.97
C SER A 11 5.38 13.26 9.91
N PHE A 12 5.08 14.55 9.84
CA PHE A 12 4.23 15.13 8.82
C PHE A 12 4.79 14.93 7.42
N VAL A 13 6.09 15.21 7.22
CA VAL A 13 6.79 14.98 5.94
C VAL A 13 6.76 13.50 5.56
N LEU A 14 6.98 12.59 6.51
CA LEU A 14 6.92 11.15 6.28
C LEU A 14 5.50 10.72 5.85
N VAL A 15 4.47 11.14 6.58
CA VAL A 15 3.07 10.79 6.28
C VAL A 15 2.67 11.31 4.89
N LEU A 16 3.01 12.55 4.55
CA LEU A 16 2.75 13.11 3.22
C LEU A 16 3.44 12.31 2.11
N THR A 17 4.69 11.90 2.35
CA THR A 17 5.47 11.13 1.38
C THR A 17 4.79 9.78 1.12
N ILE A 18 4.40 9.08 2.18
CA ILE A 18 3.73 7.79 2.09
C ILE A 18 2.33 7.91 1.48
N ALA A 19 1.57 8.96 1.82
CA ALA A 19 0.28 9.25 1.20
C ALA A 19 0.41 9.43 -0.33
N ASN A 20 1.43 10.18 -0.77
CA ASN A 20 1.74 10.34 -2.20
C ASN A 20 2.13 9.01 -2.87
N GLN A 21 2.90 8.15 -2.18
CA GLN A 21 3.25 6.83 -2.70
C GLN A 21 2.00 5.95 -2.89
N VAL A 22 1.11 5.91 -1.89
CA VAL A 22 -0.15 5.16 -1.96
C VAL A 22 -1.06 5.70 -3.06
N TYR A 23 -1.17 7.03 -3.19
CA TYR A 23 -1.94 7.65 -4.27
C TYR A 23 -1.42 7.25 -5.65
N LYS A 24 -0.09 7.31 -5.87
CA LYS A 24 0.52 6.88 -7.13
C LYS A 24 0.30 5.40 -7.39
N GLN A 25 0.44 4.55 -6.37
CA GLN A 25 0.18 3.12 -6.49
C GLN A 25 -1.27 2.83 -6.88
N TRP A 26 -2.23 3.61 -6.35
CA TRP A 26 -3.63 3.48 -6.72
C TRP A 26 -3.88 3.97 -8.16
N SER A 27 -3.34 5.13 -8.52
CA SER A 27 -3.54 5.76 -9.83
C SER A 27 -2.88 5.00 -10.99
N SER A 28 -1.80 4.24 -10.75
CA SER A 28 -1.12 3.48 -11.82
C SER A 28 -1.96 2.32 -12.36
N GLY A 29 -3.00 1.88 -11.63
CA GLY A 29 -3.88 0.77 -12.05
C GLY A 29 -3.22 -0.62 -12.08
N THR A 30 -1.93 -0.70 -11.79
CA THR A 30 -1.16 -1.94 -11.66
C THR A 30 -0.26 -1.90 -10.43
N SER A 31 -0.05 -3.06 -9.81
CA SER A 31 0.91 -3.23 -8.71
C SER A 31 1.95 -4.30 -9.04
N GLU A 32 2.29 -4.40 -10.32
CA GLU A 32 3.40 -5.20 -10.79
C GLU A 32 4.72 -4.71 -10.17
N GLY A 33 5.58 -5.63 -9.73
CA GLY A 33 6.81 -5.30 -8.98
C GLY A 33 6.63 -5.01 -7.48
N VAL A 34 5.42 -4.77 -6.99
CA VAL A 34 5.19 -4.52 -5.55
C VAL A 34 5.07 -5.83 -4.79
N SER A 35 6.03 -6.10 -3.89
CA SER A 35 6.05 -7.32 -3.08
C SER A 35 5.07 -7.25 -1.90
N ARG A 36 4.28 -8.31 -1.71
CA ARG A 36 3.39 -8.46 -0.54
C ARG A 36 4.16 -8.54 0.77
N TRP A 37 5.41 -9.03 0.74
CA TRP A 37 6.26 -9.13 1.93
C TRP A 37 6.63 -7.77 2.50
N LEU A 38 6.68 -6.72 1.68
CA LEU A 38 6.89 -5.35 2.16
C LEU A 38 5.78 -4.93 3.12
N PHE A 39 4.52 -5.23 2.77
CA PHE A 39 3.38 -4.93 3.63
C PHE A 39 3.37 -5.77 4.91
N VAL A 40 3.73 -7.07 4.84
CA VAL A 40 3.83 -7.91 6.04
C VAL A 40 4.87 -7.35 7.01
N GLY A 41 6.05 -6.98 6.50
CA GLY A 41 7.09 -6.34 7.30
C GLY A 41 6.61 -5.01 7.90
N GLN A 42 6.00 -4.15 7.10
CA GLN A 42 5.52 -2.84 7.55
C GLN A 42 4.37 -2.95 8.56
N LEU A 43 3.43 -3.87 8.39
CA LEU A 43 2.35 -4.14 9.35
C LEU A 43 2.95 -4.59 10.69
N THR A 44 3.89 -5.54 10.66
CA THR A 44 4.55 -6.07 11.85
C THR A 44 5.34 -4.97 12.57
N ALA A 45 6.18 -4.24 11.83
CA ALA A 45 7.01 -3.16 12.37
C ALA A 45 6.17 -2.01 12.92
N SER A 46 5.18 -1.51 12.17
CA SER A 46 4.34 -0.38 12.59
C SER A 46 3.48 -0.75 13.80
N THR A 47 2.98 -2.00 13.88
CA THR A 47 2.28 -2.48 15.08
C THR A 47 3.20 -2.50 16.28
N GLY A 48 4.38 -3.13 16.15
CA GLY A 48 5.39 -3.20 17.21
C GLY A 48 5.82 -1.82 17.69
N PHE A 49 6.13 -0.91 16.76
CA PHE A 49 6.51 0.46 17.11
C PHE A 49 5.36 1.26 17.71
N THR A 50 4.11 1.08 17.27
CA THR A 50 2.97 1.76 17.90
C THR A 50 2.85 1.34 19.35
N LEU A 51 2.86 0.03 19.64
CA LEU A 51 2.78 -0.50 21.00
C LEU A 51 3.97 -0.05 21.85
N TYR A 52 5.19 -0.21 21.35
CA TYR A 52 6.40 0.24 22.03
C TYR A 52 6.34 1.73 22.37
N SER A 53 5.87 2.57 21.44
CA SER A 53 5.85 4.02 21.61
C SER A 53 4.81 4.48 22.62
N VAL A 54 3.71 3.74 22.78
CA VAL A 54 2.77 3.96 23.89
C VAL A 54 3.45 3.67 25.22
N LEU A 55 4.23 2.57 25.31
CA LEU A 55 4.92 2.19 26.56
C LEU A 55 6.00 3.17 27.00
N VAL A 56 6.54 3.98 26.08
CA VAL A 56 7.55 5.01 26.37
C VAL A 56 7.00 6.44 26.27
N ASP A 57 5.67 6.60 26.26
CA ASP A 57 4.95 7.88 26.20
C ASP A 57 5.38 8.81 25.04
N ASN A 58 5.83 8.24 23.92
CA ASN A 58 6.25 9.00 22.74
C ASN A 58 5.10 9.15 21.73
N TRP A 59 4.25 10.13 21.97
CA TRP A 59 3.05 10.38 21.17
C TRP A 59 3.31 10.70 19.69
N VAL A 60 4.44 11.35 19.37
CA VAL A 60 4.85 11.60 17.98
C VAL A 60 5.01 10.26 17.24
N PHE A 61 5.73 9.32 17.85
CA PHE A 61 5.94 8.00 17.27
C PHE A 61 4.66 7.15 17.27
N VAL A 62 3.80 7.24 18.30
CA VAL A 62 2.51 6.52 18.34
C VAL A 62 1.66 6.90 17.15
N VAL A 63 1.41 8.20 16.95
CA VAL A 63 0.54 8.69 15.87
C VAL A 63 1.14 8.36 14.50
N THR A 64 2.46 8.55 14.35
CA THR A 64 3.15 8.28 13.08
C THR A 64 3.06 6.81 12.70
N ASN A 65 3.38 5.89 13.62
CA ASN A 65 3.35 4.46 13.33
C ASN A 65 1.91 3.94 13.16
N ALA A 66 0.92 4.51 13.85
CA ALA A 66 -0.48 4.19 13.60
C ALA A 66 -0.90 4.58 12.17
N LEU A 67 -0.47 5.76 11.69
CA LEU A 67 -0.70 6.17 10.30
C LEU A 67 0.06 5.29 9.30
N MET A 68 1.29 4.86 9.62
CA MET A 68 2.05 3.93 8.79
C MET A 68 1.38 2.55 8.70
N LEU A 69 0.77 2.09 9.80
CA LEU A 69 -0.01 0.86 9.84
C LEU A 69 -1.24 0.96 8.93
N LEU A 70 -2.01 2.05 9.04
CA LEU A 70 -3.16 2.30 8.17
C LEU A 70 -2.75 2.38 6.69
N SER A 71 -1.64 3.07 6.40
CA SER A 71 -1.10 3.14 5.03
C SER A 71 -0.75 1.75 4.48
N ALA A 72 -0.11 0.90 5.27
CA ALA A 72 0.22 -0.47 4.86
C ALA A 72 -1.03 -1.30 4.55
N LEU A 73 -2.10 -1.15 5.35
CA LEU A 73 -3.38 -1.81 5.09
C LEU A 73 -4.00 -1.34 3.77
N VAL A 74 -4.00 -0.02 3.52
CA VAL A 74 -4.52 0.56 2.27
C VAL A 74 -3.69 0.08 1.06
N GLY A 75 -2.36 0.16 1.15
CA GLY A 75 -1.46 -0.29 0.08
C GLY A 75 -1.62 -1.79 -0.23
N LEU A 76 -1.76 -2.64 0.79
CA LEU A 76 -2.03 -4.06 0.62
C LEU A 76 -3.39 -4.30 -0.06
N ALA A 77 -4.44 -3.57 0.35
CA ALA A 77 -5.75 -3.66 -0.28
C ALA A 77 -5.70 -3.28 -1.78
N ILE A 78 -4.94 -2.24 -2.13
CA ILE A 78 -4.70 -1.84 -3.54
C ILE A 78 -4.01 -2.97 -4.31
N VAL A 79 -2.93 -3.57 -3.78
CA VAL A 79 -2.25 -4.70 -4.43
C VAL A 79 -3.20 -5.87 -4.68
N LEU A 80 -4.04 -6.20 -3.70
CA LEU A 80 -5.01 -7.29 -3.82
C LEU A 80 -6.08 -6.97 -4.87
N LYS A 81 -6.56 -5.73 -4.94
CA LYS A 81 -7.51 -5.27 -5.96
C LYS A 81 -6.92 -5.36 -7.36
N HIS A 82 -5.72 -4.83 -7.59
CA HIS A 82 -5.06 -4.88 -8.90
C HIS A 82 -4.79 -6.32 -9.35
N ARG A 83 -4.23 -7.17 -8.47
CA ARG A 83 -4.01 -8.59 -8.82
C ARG A 83 -5.31 -9.34 -9.13
N ARG A 84 -6.41 -9.01 -8.46
CA ARG A 84 -7.73 -9.63 -8.76
C ARG A 84 -8.26 -9.16 -10.11
N ALA A 85 -8.08 -7.89 -10.46
CA ALA A 85 -8.46 -7.35 -11.77
C ALA A 85 -7.65 -8.02 -12.90
N GLU A 86 -6.33 -8.14 -12.73
CA GLU A 86 -5.46 -8.80 -13.73
C GLU A 86 -5.83 -10.27 -13.92
N ARG A 87 -6.06 -11.02 -12.83
CA ARG A 87 -6.54 -12.42 -12.92
C ARG A 87 -7.87 -12.56 -13.66
N ARG A 88 -8.79 -11.59 -13.52
CA ARG A 88 -10.08 -11.59 -14.23
C ARG A 88 -9.89 -11.33 -15.72
N LYS A 89 -8.97 -10.43 -16.11
CA LYS A 89 -8.62 -10.21 -17.53
C LYS A 89 -8.02 -11.46 -18.14
N SER A 90 -7.04 -12.10 -17.48
CA SER A 90 -6.43 -13.35 -17.98
C SER A 90 -7.45 -14.48 -18.14
N ARG A 91 -8.42 -14.61 -17.22
CA ARG A 91 -9.49 -15.61 -17.30
C ARG A 91 -10.48 -15.40 -18.44
N ARG A 92 -10.65 -14.17 -18.94
CA ARG A 92 -11.59 -13.89 -20.03
C ARG A 92 -11.07 -14.35 -21.39
N GLY A 93 -9.75 -14.58 -21.54
CA GLY A 93 -9.12 -15.10 -22.76
C GLY A 93 -9.41 -14.28 -24.02
N PRO A 94 -8.73 -14.53 -25.14
CA PRO A 94 -9.24 -14.07 -26.44
C PRO A 94 -10.54 -14.83 -26.72
N VAL A 95 -11.60 -14.14 -27.12
CA VAL A 95 -12.74 -14.80 -27.78
C VAL A 95 -12.16 -15.53 -29.00
N PRO A 96 -12.46 -16.82 -29.24
CA PRO A 96 -12.03 -17.50 -30.44
C PRO A 96 -12.60 -16.78 -31.67
N THR A 97 -11.84 -15.91 -32.30
CA THR A 97 -12.15 -15.36 -33.61
C THR A 97 -11.85 -16.46 -34.63
N GLY A 98 -12.79 -17.38 -34.77
CA GLY A 98 -12.63 -18.57 -35.59
C GLY A 98 -13.95 -19.12 -36.08
N MET A 99 -14.57 -18.44 -37.03
CA MET A 99 -15.18 -19.09 -38.20
C MET A 99 -14.92 -18.19 -39.41
N SER A 100 -13.81 -18.44 -40.10
CA SER A 100 -13.70 -18.07 -41.51
C SER A 100 -14.58 -19.08 -42.26
N PRO A 101 -15.65 -18.65 -42.97
CA PRO A 101 -16.38 -19.57 -43.81
C PRO A 101 -15.42 -20.01 -44.92
N ALA A 102 -15.12 -21.30 -44.92
CA ALA A 102 -14.41 -21.95 -46.01
C ALA A 102 -15.15 -21.61 -47.31
N ARG A 103 -14.40 -21.07 -48.26
CA ARG A 103 -14.83 -20.85 -49.64
C ARG A 103 -15.38 -22.16 -50.20
N ALA A 104 -16.57 -22.09 -50.80
CA ALA A 104 -17.11 -23.07 -51.72
C ALA A 104 -17.59 -22.33 -52.97
#